data_AF-A0A923XPE7-F1
#
_entry.id   AF-A0A923XPE7-F1
#
_cell.length_a   1.000
_cell.length_b   1.000
_cell.length_c   1.000
_cell.angle_alpha   90.00
_cell.angle_beta   90.00
_cell.angle_gamma   90.00
#
_symmetry.space_group_name_H-M   'P 1'
#
loop_
_entity.id
_entity.type
_entity.pdbx_description
1 polymer ?
#
loop_
_entity_poly.entity_id
_entity_poly.type
_entity_poly.pdbx_seq_one_letter_code
_entity_poly.pdbx_strand_id
1 'polypeptide(L)'
;FKIKKEVDISENTKSLDTKQLFEFEKEYKEILDEGAKNYPIIETIEKKRGRLKRTKSHNLFIRFIKRRNEILLFMYNFDVPFDNNQAERDIRMPKLKQKISGCFRSQIGAEIFCRNRGYISTIKKQKLNVLESICDIFSNHPFTV
;
A
#
# COMPACT_ATOMS: atom_id res chain seq x y z
N PHE A 1 -15.59 6.93 -3.81
CA PHE A 1 -15.97 5.51 -3.77
C PHE A 1 -16.94 5.28 -2.62
N LYS A 2 -18.04 4.56 -2.85
CA LYS A 2 -19.11 4.34 -1.85
C LYS A 2 -18.57 3.74 -0.55
N ILE A 3 -17.82 2.64 -0.65
CA ILE A 3 -17.22 1.96 0.51
C ILE A 3 -16.26 2.84 1.32
N LYS A 4 -15.44 3.66 0.65
CA LYS A 4 -14.53 4.60 1.33
C LYS A 4 -15.34 5.62 2.15
N LYS A 5 -16.44 6.12 1.60
CA LYS A 5 -17.31 7.08 2.29
C LYS A 5 -17.92 6.48 3.55
N GLU A 6 -18.37 5.22 3.50
CA GLU A 6 -18.91 4.52 4.68
C GLU A 6 -17.85 4.33 5.77
N VAL A 7 -16.61 3.96 5.39
CA VAL A 7 -15.48 3.86 6.33
C VAL A 7 -15.15 5.23 6.94
N ASP A 8 -15.12 6.30 6.14
CA ASP A 8 -14.81 7.65 6.61
C ASP A 8 -15.90 8.23 7.55
N ILE A 9 -17.17 7.80 7.43
CA ILE A 9 -18.30 8.26 8.26
C ILE A 9 -18.43 7.45 9.56
N SER A 10 -17.90 6.24 9.60
CA SER A 10 -18.05 5.33 10.75
C SER A 10 -17.22 5.82 11.94
N GLU A 11 -17.83 6.62 12.81
CA GLU A 11 -17.21 7.10 14.05
C GLU A 11 -17.31 6.05 15.16
N ASN A 12 -16.25 5.90 15.96
CA ASN A 12 -16.15 5.00 17.13
C ASN A 12 -16.15 3.48 16.86
N THR A 13 -16.05 3.03 15.60
CA THR A 13 -15.82 1.61 15.27
C THR A 13 -14.42 1.41 14.68
N LYS A 14 -13.97 0.15 14.60
CA LYS A 14 -12.69 -0.23 13.98
C LYS A 14 -12.85 -1.00 12.66
N SER A 15 -14.10 -1.27 12.29
CA SER A 15 -14.51 -2.00 11.09
C SER A 15 -15.95 -1.61 10.74
N LEU A 16 -16.36 -1.89 9.50
CA LEU A 16 -17.78 -1.87 9.14
C LEU A 16 -18.54 -2.98 9.86
N ASP A 17 -19.87 -2.85 9.92
CA ASP A 17 -20.72 -3.91 10.48
C ASP A 17 -20.80 -5.13 9.56
N THR A 18 -21.20 -6.28 10.11
CA THR A 18 -21.26 -7.55 9.36
C THR A 18 -22.14 -7.51 8.10
N LYS A 19 -23.20 -6.69 8.10
CA LYS A 19 -24.11 -6.56 6.97
C LYS A 19 -23.46 -5.73 5.87
N GLN A 20 -22.88 -4.59 6.21
CA GLN A 20 -22.13 -3.74 5.29
C GLN A 20 -20.94 -4.48 4.68
N LEU A 21 -20.17 -5.22 5.49
CA LEU A 21 -19.07 -6.06 5.01
C LEU A 21 -19.55 -7.03 3.92
N PHE A 22 -20.61 -7.78 4.20
CA PHE A 22 -21.18 -8.73 3.25
C PHE A 22 -21.69 -8.05 1.97
N GLU A 23 -22.39 -6.92 2.09
CA GLU A 23 -22.89 -6.15 0.95
C GLU A 23 -21.74 -5.68 0.04
N PHE A 24 -20.66 -5.14 0.62
CA PHE A 24 -19.50 -4.68 -0.16
C PHE A 24 -18.68 -5.83 -0.76
N GLU A 25 -18.54 -6.95 -0.06
CA GLU A 25 -17.90 -8.14 -0.64
C GLU A 25 -18.69 -8.68 -1.83
N LYS A 26 -20.02 -8.68 -1.71
CA LYS A 26 -20.92 -9.09 -2.79
C LYS A 26 -20.78 -8.17 -4.00
N GLU A 27 -20.86 -6.86 -3.80
CA GLU A 27 -20.68 -5.85 -4.86
C GLU A 27 -19.31 -6.01 -5.55
N TYR A 28 -18.23 -6.19 -4.76
CA TYR A 28 -16.89 -6.44 -5.29
C TYR A 28 -16.83 -7.72 -6.14
N LYS A 29 -17.48 -8.80 -5.69
CA LYS A 29 -17.54 -10.06 -6.44
C LYS A 29 -18.31 -9.90 -7.75
N GLU A 30 -19.45 -9.22 -7.73
CA GLU A 30 -20.26 -8.99 -8.94
C GLU A 30 -19.46 -8.24 -10.02
N ILE A 31 -18.69 -7.23 -9.63
CA ILE A 31 -17.77 -6.51 -10.53
C ILE A 31 -16.70 -7.44 -11.12
N LEU A 32 -16.16 -8.36 -10.31
CA LEU A 32 -15.18 -9.33 -10.81
C LEU A 32 -15.80 -10.37 -11.74
N ASP A 33 -17.01 -10.83 -11.46
CA ASP A 33 -17.74 -11.79 -12.29
C ASP A 33 -18.12 -11.16 -13.64
N GLU A 34 -18.50 -9.88 -13.65
CA GLU A 34 -18.67 -9.12 -14.90
C GLU A 34 -17.34 -8.95 -15.65
N GLY A 35 -16.28 -8.58 -14.94
CA GLY A 35 -14.94 -8.46 -15.50
C GLY A 35 -14.41 -9.77 -16.11
N ALA A 36 -14.75 -10.91 -15.53
CA ALA A 36 -14.33 -12.23 -16.01
C ALA A 36 -14.83 -12.52 -17.43
N LYS A 37 -16.01 -12.02 -17.81
CA LYS A 37 -16.59 -12.17 -19.16
C LYS A 37 -15.70 -11.54 -20.24
N ASN A 38 -14.95 -10.50 -19.89
CA ASN A 38 -14.04 -9.79 -20.79
C ASN A 38 -12.66 -10.46 -20.94
N TYR A 39 -12.34 -11.47 -20.12
CA TYR A 39 -11.06 -12.18 -20.12
C TYR A 39 -11.25 -13.70 -20.19
N PRO A 40 -11.84 -14.23 -21.27
CA PRO A 40 -12.00 -15.68 -21.41
C PRO A 40 -10.64 -16.39 -21.32
N ILE A 41 -10.60 -17.49 -20.59
CA ILE A 41 -9.42 -18.36 -20.53
C ILE A 41 -9.29 -19.02 -21.90
N ILE A 42 -8.34 -18.54 -22.70
CA ILE A 42 -7.96 -19.23 -23.94
C ILE A 42 -7.12 -20.42 -23.52
N GLU A 43 -7.72 -21.61 -23.48
CA GLU A 43 -6.99 -22.87 -23.38
C GLU A 43 -6.16 -23.02 -24.66
N THR A 44 -4.85 -22.80 -24.57
CA THR A 44 -3.98 -23.10 -25.69
C THR A 44 -3.91 -24.61 -25.87
N ILE A 45 -4.39 -25.06 -27.02
CA ILE A 45 -4.40 -26.44 -27.50
C ILE A 45 -2.96 -27.02 -27.58
N GLU A 46 -1.94 -26.16 -27.63
CA GLU A 46 -0.53 -26.56 -27.71
C GLU A 46 0.27 -26.13 -26.47
N LYS A 47 1.03 -27.07 -25.90
CA LYS A 47 2.00 -26.84 -24.80
C LYS A 47 3.20 -26.02 -25.29
N LYS A 48 3.03 -24.73 -25.54
CA LYS A 48 4.16 -23.81 -25.73
C LYS A 48 4.85 -23.57 -24.39
N ARG A 49 6.19 -23.66 -24.38
CA ARG A 49 7.01 -23.45 -23.17
C ARG A 49 6.87 -21.99 -22.70
N GLY A 50 6.45 -21.79 -21.46
CA GLY A 50 6.33 -20.46 -20.83
C GLY A 50 4.88 -19.97 -20.68
N ARG A 51 4.71 -18.93 -19.86
CA ARG A 51 3.38 -18.37 -19.54
C ARG A 51 2.86 -17.54 -20.71
N LEU A 52 1.59 -17.74 -21.07
CA LEU A 52 0.91 -16.92 -22.07
C LEU A 52 0.98 -15.44 -21.71
N LYS A 53 1.38 -14.62 -22.69
CA LYS A 53 1.41 -13.17 -22.55
C LYS A 53 -0.03 -12.66 -22.40
N ARG A 54 -0.28 -11.94 -21.31
CA ARG A 54 -1.58 -11.30 -21.01
C ARG A 54 -1.47 -9.79 -21.17
N THR A 55 -2.58 -9.13 -21.48
CA THR A 55 -2.66 -7.67 -21.51
C THR A 55 -2.45 -7.08 -20.10
N LYS A 56 -2.11 -5.79 -20.01
CA LYS A 56 -1.99 -5.10 -18.72
C LYS A 56 -3.30 -5.18 -17.91
N SER A 57 -4.44 -4.97 -18.57
CA SER A 57 -5.77 -5.03 -17.95
C SER A 57 -6.12 -6.42 -17.42
N HIS A 58 -5.79 -7.49 -18.16
CA HIS A 58 -5.98 -8.86 -17.67
C HIS A 58 -5.06 -9.16 -16.47
N ASN A 59 -3.81 -8.71 -16.48
CA ASN A 59 -2.93 -8.86 -15.32
C ASN A 59 -3.44 -8.10 -14.09
N LEU A 60 -4.03 -6.91 -14.28
CA LEU A 60 -4.67 -6.14 -13.23
C LEU A 60 -5.90 -6.87 -12.67
N PHE A 61 -6.78 -7.38 -13.54
CA PHE A 61 -7.94 -8.19 -13.16
C PHE A 61 -7.54 -9.40 -12.30
N ILE A 62 -6.53 -10.17 -12.72
CA ILE A 62 -6.00 -11.29 -11.93
C ILE A 62 -5.49 -10.81 -10.56
N ARG A 63 -4.88 -9.62 -10.48
CA ARG A 63 -4.45 -9.08 -9.19
C ARG A 63 -5.63 -8.74 -8.29
N PHE A 64 -6.71 -8.16 -8.82
CA PHE A 64 -7.93 -7.90 -8.05
C PHE A 64 -8.54 -9.19 -7.47
N ILE A 65 -8.51 -10.30 -8.21
CA ILE A 65 -8.94 -11.60 -7.67
C ILE A 65 -7.97 -12.07 -6.57
N LYS A 66 -6.67 -12.11 -6.88
CA LYS A 66 -5.65 -12.69 -5.99
C LYS A 66 -5.41 -11.91 -4.71
N ARG A 67 -5.63 -10.60 -4.74
CA ARG A 67 -5.36 -9.67 -3.63
C ARG A 67 -6.63 -9.08 -3.04
N ARG A 68 -7.78 -9.75 -3.20
CA ARG A 68 -9.08 -9.27 -2.70
C ARG A 68 -9.02 -8.90 -1.23
N ASN A 69 -8.45 -9.77 -0.41
CA ASN A 69 -8.42 -9.59 1.05
C ASN A 69 -7.61 -8.35 1.42
N GLU A 70 -6.47 -8.11 0.75
CA GLU A 70 -5.65 -6.92 0.99
C GLU A 70 -6.30 -5.64 0.46
N ILE A 71 -7.00 -5.72 -0.67
CA ILE A 71 -7.70 -4.58 -1.28
C ILE A 71 -8.88 -4.14 -0.43
N LEU A 72 -9.61 -5.08 0.16
CA LEU A 72 -10.77 -4.79 1.01
C LEU A 72 -10.38 -4.60 2.48
N LEU A 73 -9.11 -4.77 2.86
CA LEU A 73 -8.69 -4.77 4.28
C LEU A 73 -9.12 -3.51 5.05
N PHE A 74 -9.13 -2.34 4.42
CA PHE A 74 -9.52 -1.07 5.03
C PHE A 74 -10.97 -1.07 5.56
N MET A 75 -11.85 -1.93 5.06
CA MET A 75 -13.23 -2.05 5.54
C MET A 75 -13.34 -2.95 6.79
N TYR A 76 -12.36 -3.84 6.97
CA TYR A 76 -12.22 -4.74 8.12
C TYR A 76 -11.38 -4.16 9.24
N ASN A 77 -10.45 -3.26 8.91
CA ASN A 77 -9.56 -2.61 9.87
C ASN A 77 -9.31 -1.16 9.44
N PHE A 78 -9.87 -0.22 10.18
CA PHE A 78 -9.77 1.21 9.89
C PHE A 78 -8.36 1.79 10.12
N ASP A 79 -7.47 1.07 10.81
CA ASP A 79 -6.05 1.45 10.90
C ASP A 79 -5.34 1.32 9.53
N VAL A 80 -5.93 0.56 8.60
CA VAL A 80 -5.44 0.42 7.23
C VAL A 80 -6.15 1.45 6.35
N PRO A 81 -5.43 2.46 5.83
CA PRO A 81 -6.04 3.45 4.94
C PRO A 81 -6.49 2.82 3.63
N PHE A 82 -7.51 3.43 3.00
CA PHE A 82 -8.00 3.02 1.68
C PHE A 82 -6.91 3.11 0.59
N ASP A 83 -6.01 4.08 0.70
CA ASP A 83 -4.93 4.30 -0.25
C ASP A 83 -3.56 3.89 0.31
N ASN A 84 -2.59 3.74 -0.58
CA ASN A 84 -1.21 3.41 -0.25
C ASN A 84 -0.29 4.65 -0.27
N ASN A 85 -0.84 5.87 -0.22
CA ASN A 85 -0.08 7.11 -0.44
C ASN A 85 1.07 7.28 0.56
N GLN A 86 0.90 6.82 1.79
CA GLN A 86 1.96 6.87 2.80
C GLN A 86 3.13 5.96 2.42
N ALA A 87 2.86 4.70 2.05
CA ALA A 87 3.88 3.76 1.63
C ALA A 87 4.64 4.25 0.38
N GLU A 88 3.92 4.83 -0.59
CA GLU A 88 4.54 5.41 -1.78
C GLU A 88 5.46 6.59 -1.46
N ARG A 89 5.01 7.51 -0.59
CA ARG A 89 5.83 8.64 -0.12
C ARG A 89 7.09 8.19 0.60
N ASP A 90 6.98 7.15 1.44
CA ASP A 90 8.11 6.61 2.19
C ASP A 90 9.14 5.91 1.26
N ILE A 91 8.69 5.15 0.25
CA ILE A 91 9.57 4.47 -0.74
C ILE A 91 10.16 5.44 -1.77
N ARG A 92 9.51 6.59 -2.02
CA ARG A 92 9.96 7.57 -3.02
C ARG A 92 11.39 8.03 -2.78
N MET A 93 11.82 8.15 -1.53
CA MET A 93 13.10 8.75 -1.18
C MET A 93 14.28 7.80 -1.39
N PRO A 94 14.20 6.51 -1.01
CA PRO A 94 15.10 5.49 -1.51
C PRO A 94 15.18 5.45 -3.04
N LYS A 95 14.04 5.53 -3.74
CA LYS A 95 14.01 5.52 -5.22
C LYS A 95 14.63 6.77 -5.83
N LEU A 96 14.44 7.93 -5.24
CA LEU A 96 15.06 9.18 -5.67
C LEU A 96 16.58 9.13 -5.48
N LYS A 97 17.06 8.62 -4.33
CA LYS A 97 18.48 8.35 -4.12
C LYS A 97 19.01 7.39 -5.18
N GLN A 98 18.24 6.35 -5.51
CA GLN A 98 18.63 5.39 -6.54
C GLN A 98 18.73 6.04 -7.93
N LYS A 99 17.76 6.87 -8.28
CA LYS A 99 17.72 7.61 -9.55
C LYS A 99 18.90 8.57 -9.71
N ILE A 100 19.24 9.32 -8.66
CA ILE A 100 20.25 10.39 -8.72
C ILE A 100 21.67 9.84 -8.51
N SER A 101 21.86 8.90 -7.58
CA SER A 101 23.18 8.43 -7.15
C SER A 101 23.50 6.99 -7.54
N GLY A 102 22.64 6.31 -8.30
CA GLY A 102 22.82 4.90 -8.67
C GLY A 102 22.38 3.98 -7.53
N CYS A 103 23.20 3.03 -7.08
CA CYS A 103 22.83 2.14 -5.97
C CYS A 103 23.41 2.60 -4.62
N PHE A 104 22.90 2.03 -3.52
CA PHE A 104 23.66 2.03 -2.27
C PHE A 104 24.91 1.16 -2.44
N ARG A 105 26.08 1.70 -2.07
CA ARG A 105 27.37 1.00 -2.23
C ARG A 105 27.61 -0.09 -1.18
N SER A 106 26.88 -0.04 -0.07
CA SER A 106 26.89 -1.03 0.99
C SER A 106 25.53 -1.12 1.67
N GLN A 107 25.24 -2.26 2.30
CA GLN A 107 24.04 -2.43 3.11
C GLN A 107 24.02 -1.46 4.29
N ILE A 108 25.16 -1.26 4.96
CA ILE A 108 25.32 -0.30 6.06
C ILE A 108 24.91 1.11 5.62
N GLY A 109 25.33 1.56 4.43
CA GLY A 109 24.93 2.87 3.91
C GLY A 109 23.42 2.98 3.65
N ALA A 110 22.78 1.88 3.23
CA ALA A 110 21.33 1.84 3.08
C ALA A 110 20.61 1.89 4.43
N GLU A 111 21.12 1.19 5.45
CA GLU A 111 20.57 1.19 6.80
C GLU A 111 20.67 2.56 7.46
N ILE A 112 21.81 3.24 7.34
CA ILE A 112 22.00 4.62 7.83
C ILE A 112 21.00 5.56 7.15
N PHE A 113 20.85 5.44 5.82
CA PHE A 113 19.87 6.23 5.08
C PHE A 113 18.45 5.99 5.59
N CYS A 114 18.04 4.73 5.74
CA CYS A 114 16.73 4.37 6.26
C CYS A 114 16.51 4.86 7.69
N ARG A 115 17.51 4.76 8.57
CA ARG A 115 17.45 5.25 9.95
C ARG A 115 17.20 6.75 10.01
N ASN A 116 17.99 7.53 9.27
CA ASN A 116 17.87 8.99 9.24
C ASN A 116 16.50 9.42 8.69
N ARG A 117 16.05 8.79 7.61
CA ARG A 117 14.73 9.07 7.01
C ARG A 117 13.58 8.62 7.92
N GLY A 118 13.73 7.49 8.60
CA GLY A 118 12.79 6.96 9.58
C GLY A 118 12.58 7.94 10.72
N TYR A 119 13.68 8.43 11.33
CA TYR A 119 13.62 9.45 12.38
C TYR A 119 12.83 10.69 11.93
N ILE A 120 13.19 11.28 10.80
CA ILE A 120 12.48 12.46 10.27
C ILE A 120 10.99 12.17 10.01
N SER A 121 10.66 10.99 9.47
CA SER A 121 9.27 10.59 9.23
C SER A 121 8.49 10.50 10.54
N THR A 122 9.09 9.92 11.58
CA THR A 122 8.52 9.82 12.92
C THR A 122 8.24 11.20 13.54
N ILE A 123 9.23 12.10 13.53
CA ILE A 123 9.08 13.46 14.06
C ILE A 123 7.92 14.20 13.38
N LYS A 124 7.85 14.11 12.04
CA LYS A 124 6.74 14.73 11.28
C LYS A 124 5.38 14.14 11.62
N LYS A 125 5.29 12.82 11.83
CA LYS A 125 4.03 12.15 12.22
C LYS A 125 3.56 12.57 13.60
N GLN A 126 4.49 12.83 14.52
CA GLN A 126 4.22 13.35 15.86
C GLN A 126 4.00 14.87 15.89
N LYS A 127 3.98 15.54 14.72
CA LYS A 127 3.77 16.99 14.57
C LYS A 127 4.80 17.84 15.31
N LEU A 128 6.02 17.33 15.47
CA LEU A 128 7.14 18.02 16.10
C LEU A 128 8.01 18.76 15.08
N ASN A 129 8.78 19.75 15.54
CA ASN A 129 9.72 20.49 14.71
C ASN A 129 10.95 19.62 14.37
N VAL A 130 11.16 19.35 13.08
CA VAL A 130 12.25 18.49 12.60
C VAL A 130 13.64 19.03 12.92
N LEU A 131 13.84 20.35 12.83
CA LEU A 131 15.16 20.93 13.08
C LEU A 131 15.51 20.88 14.56
N GLU A 132 14.57 21.26 15.43
CA GLU A 132 14.74 21.15 16.88
C GLU A 132 15.03 19.70 17.28
N SER A 133 14.24 18.73 16.81
CA SER A 133 14.48 17.32 17.12
C SER A 133 15.81 16.78 16.57
N ILE A 134 16.40 17.40 15.54
CA ILE A 134 17.75 17.06 15.10
C ILE A 134 18.79 17.68 16.05
N CYS A 135 18.61 18.93 16.48
CA CYS A 135 19.45 19.57 17.49
C CYS A 135 19.45 18.80 18.82
N ASP A 136 18.31 18.27 19.23
CA ASP A 136 18.16 17.50 20.46
C ASP A 136 18.99 16.21 20.44
N ILE A 137 19.16 15.56 19.27
CA ILE A 137 20.05 14.40 19.12
C ILE A 137 21.49 14.77 19.52
N PHE A 138 21.99 15.92 19.05
CA PHE A 138 23.34 16.38 19.34
C PHE A 138 23.50 16.88 20.79
N SER A 139 22.40 17.26 21.43
CA SER A 139 22.34 17.62 22.84
C SER A 139 22.12 16.41 23.76
N ASN A 140 22.19 15.19 23.22
CA ASN A 140 22.00 13.93 23.94
C ASN A 140 20.58 13.74 24.54
N HIS A 141 19.58 14.37 23.93
CA HIS A 141 18.17 14.29 24.29
C HIS A 141 17.30 13.82 23.11
N PRO A 142 17.59 12.69 22.45
CA PRO A 142 16.88 12.29 21.24
C PRO A 142 15.41 11.97 21.50
N PHE A 143 14.54 12.34 20.56
CA PHE A 143 13.15 11.91 20.60
C PHE A 143 13.05 10.39 20.42
N THR A 144 12.23 9.75 21.26
CA THR A 144 11.93 8.32 21.22
C THR A 144 10.41 8.10 21.26
N VAL A 145 9.93 7.03 20.61
CA VAL A 145 8.50 6.67 20.48
C VAL A 145 8.13 5.66 21.56
#